data_AF-A0A0Q8Q417-F1
#
_entry.id   AF-A0A0Q8Q417-F1
#
_cell.length_a   1.000
_cell.length_b   1.000
_cell.length_c   1.000
_cell.angle_alpha   90.00
_cell.angle_beta   90.00
_cell.angle_gamma   90.00
#
_symmetry.space_group_name_H-M   'P 1'
#
loop_
_entity.id
_entity.type
_entity.pdbx_description
1 polymer ?
#
loop_
_entity_poly.entity_id
_entity_poly.type
_entity_poly.pdbx_seq_one_letter_code
_entity_poly.pdbx_strand_id
1 'polypeptide(L)'
;MRLTRIDPWSVMKTAFLLSIAFAVVTVVSVAMVWQVLGAAGVWDSINSTIQESIGGDDVAGFQIEDYVGTSRVLGFTMLVAAIDVVLITAAATLIAFLYNMSAALLGGVEITLAEDN
;
A
#
# COMPACT_ATOMS: atom_id res chain seq x y z
N MET A 1 -20.66 -29.46 -1.02
CA MET A 1 -20.57 -29.16 0.44
C MET A 1 -20.76 -27.67 0.63
N ARG A 2 -21.38 -27.17 1.71
CA ARG A 2 -21.61 -25.73 1.90
C ARG A 2 -20.58 -25.16 2.88
N LEU A 3 -19.94 -24.04 2.51
CA LEU A 3 -19.15 -23.23 3.42
C LEU A 3 -20.10 -22.38 4.27
N THR A 4 -20.29 -22.78 5.52
CA THR A 4 -21.24 -22.14 6.45
C THR A 4 -20.56 -21.31 7.53
N ARG A 5 -19.24 -21.49 7.73
CA ARG A 5 -18.43 -20.74 8.68
C ARG A 5 -17.01 -20.59 8.17
N ILE A 6 -16.43 -19.42 8.44
CA ILE A 6 -15.01 -19.11 8.27
C ILE A 6 -14.48 -18.64 9.63
N ASP A 7 -13.39 -19.22 10.12
CA ASP A 7 -12.82 -18.86 11.42
C ASP A 7 -12.07 -17.51 11.36
N PRO A 8 -12.53 -16.45 12.05
CA PRO A 8 -11.92 -15.11 11.95
C PRO A 8 -10.46 -15.07 12.41
N TRP A 9 -10.09 -15.92 13.37
CA TRP A 9 -8.72 -16.05 13.84
C TRP A 9 -7.77 -16.58 12.76
N SER A 10 -8.24 -17.50 11.93
CA SER A 10 -7.46 -18.02 10.80
C SER A 10 -7.29 -16.94 9.73
N VAL A 11 -8.39 -16.24 9.39
CA VAL A 11 -8.37 -15.13 8.42
C VAL A 11 -7.46 -13.99 8.87
N MET A 12 -7.45 -13.66 10.15
CA MET A 12 -6.56 -12.63 10.70
C MET A 12 -5.09 -12.97 10.44
N LYS A 13 -4.66 -14.21 10.67
CA LYS A 13 -3.27 -14.64 10.47
C LYS A 13 -2.86 -14.61 9.00
N THR A 14 -3.71 -15.13 8.12
CA THR A 14 -3.41 -15.16 6.68
C THR A 14 -3.45 -13.75 6.08
N ALA A 15 -4.41 -12.92 6.49
CA ALA A 15 -4.50 -11.53 6.07
C ALA A 15 -3.33 -10.69 6.58
N PHE A 16 -2.82 -10.95 7.79
CA PHE A 16 -1.64 -10.27 8.32
C PHE A 16 -0.38 -10.56 7.50
N LEU A 17 -0.16 -11.82 7.10
CA LEU A 17 0.97 -12.17 6.24
C LEU A 17 0.82 -11.57 4.84
N LEU A 18 -0.38 -11.63 4.26
CA LEU A 18 -0.68 -11.05 2.96
C LEU A 18 -0.50 -9.52 2.98
N SER A 19 -0.93 -8.85 4.04
CA SER A 19 -0.85 -7.39 4.16
C SER A 19 0.59 -6.90 4.30
N ILE A 20 1.46 -7.67 4.97
CA ILE A 20 2.92 -7.42 4.95
C ILE A 20 3.50 -7.53 3.54
N ALA A 21 3.08 -8.53 2.76
CA ALA A 21 3.53 -8.65 1.38
C ALA A 21 3.12 -7.42 0.55
N PHE A 22 1.88 -6.95 0.70
CA PHE A 22 1.43 -5.70 0.08
C PHE A 22 2.24 -4.48 0.53
N ALA A 23 2.56 -4.37 1.83
CA ALA A 23 3.38 -3.27 2.34
C ALA A 23 4.76 -3.21 1.68
N VAL A 24 5.44 -4.35 1.56
CA VAL A 24 6.73 -4.44 0.87
C VAL A 24 6.60 -4.06 -0.60
N VAL A 25 5.59 -4.58 -1.30
CA VAL A 25 5.33 -4.24 -2.71
C VAL A 25 5.11 -2.75 -2.89
N THR A 26 4.32 -2.10 -2.03
CA THR A 26 4.08 -0.65 -2.09
C THR A 26 5.36 0.15 -1.90
N VAL A 27 6.18 -0.19 -0.90
CA VAL A 27 7.46 0.50 -0.65
C VAL A 27 8.40 0.35 -1.85
N VAL A 28 8.54 -0.87 -2.38
CA VAL A 28 9.38 -1.13 -3.57
C VAL A 28 8.85 -0.38 -4.79
N SER A 29 7.53 -0.35 -4.98
CA SER A 29 6.90 0.36 -6.10
C SER A 29 7.18 1.86 -6.05
N VAL A 30 7.03 2.48 -4.88
CA VAL A 30 7.36 3.91 -4.70
C VAL A 30 8.85 4.16 -4.90
N ALA A 31 9.72 3.30 -4.37
CA ALA A 31 11.16 3.42 -4.57
C ALA A 31 11.55 3.34 -6.05
N MET A 32 10.92 2.45 -6.82
CA MET A 32 11.13 2.35 -8.26
C MET A 32 10.67 3.60 -8.99
N VAL A 33 9.46 4.10 -8.70
CA VAL A 33 8.95 5.34 -9.30
C VAL A 33 9.90 6.50 -9.01
N TRP A 34 10.39 6.61 -7.78
CA TRP A 34 11.32 7.66 -7.39
C TRP A 34 12.62 7.64 -8.18
N GLN A 35 13.20 6.45 -8.37
CA GLN A 35 14.40 6.27 -9.19
C GLN A 35 14.18 6.65 -10.64
N VAL A 36 13.02 6.27 -11.22
CA VAL A 36 12.66 6.63 -12.60
C VAL A 36 12.53 8.15 -12.77
N LEU A 37 11.92 8.84 -11.81
CA LEU A 37 11.82 10.31 -11.82
C LEU A 37 13.20 10.98 -11.77
N GLY A 38 14.11 10.45 -10.94
CA GLY A 38 15.50 10.92 -10.88
C GLY A 38 16.25 10.70 -12.19
N ALA A 39 16.15 9.50 -12.76
CA ALA A 39 16.79 9.18 -14.04
C ALA A 39 16.23 10.00 -15.22
N ALA A 40 14.97 10.41 -15.15
CA ALA A 40 14.32 11.27 -16.14
C ALA A 40 14.67 12.76 -16.00
N GLY A 41 15.46 13.17 -15.00
CA GLY A 41 15.83 14.57 -14.76
C GLY A 41 14.65 15.46 -14.34
N VAL A 42 13.61 14.87 -13.75
CA VAL A 42 12.40 15.60 -13.33
C VAL A 42 12.75 16.64 -12.26
N TRP A 43 13.63 16.28 -11.31
CA TRP A 43 14.02 17.18 -10.24
C TRP A 43 14.81 18.39 -10.75
N ASP A 44 15.76 18.16 -11.65
CA ASP A 44 16.52 19.23 -12.31
C ASP A 44 15.60 20.20 -13.06
N SER A 45 14.60 19.65 -13.78
CA SER A 45 13.62 20.44 -14.55
C SER A 45 12.73 21.30 -13.66
N ILE A 46 12.36 20.80 -12.47
CA ILE A 46 11.59 21.57 -11.48
C ILE A 46 12.45 22.69 -10.89
N ASN A 47 13.69 22.38 -10.50
CA ASN A 47 14.62 23.35 -9.94
C ASN A 47 14.90 24.49 -10.93
N SER A 48 15.15 24.18 -12.20
CA SER A 48 15.40 25.20 -13.23
C SER A 48 14.19 26.12 -13.46
N THR A 49 12.97 25.54 -13.53
CA THR A 49 11.73 26.30 -13.70
C THR A 49 11.50 27.28 -12.56
N ILE A 50 11.76 26.87 -11.31
CA ILE A 50 11.58 27.71 -10.12
C ILE A 50 12.60 28.84 -10.09
N GLN A 51 13.87 28.54 -10.38
CA GLN A 51 14.94 29.55 -10.44
C GLN A 51 14.67 30.60 -11.52
N GLU A 52 14.19 30.18 -12.69
CA GLU A 52 13.84 31.07 -13.81
C GLU A 52 12.60 31.93 -13.49
N SER A 53 11.63 31.38 -12.75
CA SER A 53 10.37 32.08 -12.45
C SER A 53 10.47 33.08 -11.28
N ILE A 54 11.29 32.78 -10.26
CA ILE A 54 11.39 33.59 -9.04
C ILE A 54 12.47 34.67 -9.14
N GLY A 55 13.52 34.46 -9.93
CA GLY A 55 14.52 35.47 -10.32
C GLY A 55 15.20 36.21 -9.15
N GLY A 56 16.42 35.80 -8.79
CA GLY A 56 17.26 36.54 -7.83
C GLY A 56 18.26 35.65 -7.10
N ASP A 57 19.39 36.24 -6.66
CA ASP A 57 20.47 35.54 -5.92
C ASP A 57 19.99 34.82 -4.65
N ASP A 58 18.82 35.18 -4.10
CA ASP A 58 18.19 34.51 -2.95
C ASP A 58 17.73 33.07 -3.23
N VAL A 59 17.57 32.67 -4.49
CA VAL A 59 17.06 31.33 -4.89
C VAL A 59 18.19 30.41 -5.38
N ALA A 60 19.43 30.89 -5.45
CA ALA A 60 20.58 30.15 -5.99
C ALA A 60 20.92 28.86 -5.22
N GLY A 61 20.43 28.72 -3.98
CA GLY A 61 20.56 27.52 -3.15
C GLY A 61 19.29 26.67 -3.04
N PHE A 62 18.21 26.99 -3.75
CA PHE A 62 16.96 26.25 -3.65
C PHE A 62 17.07 24.91 -4.40
N GLN A 63 16.94 23.81 -3.66
CA GLN A 63 16.78 22.46 -4.20
C GLN A 63 15.47 21.86 -3.69
N ILE A 64 14.58 21.47 -4.61
CA ILE A 64 13.29 20.85 -4.26
C ILE A 64 13.48 19.55 -3.48
N GLU A 65 14.59 18.87 -3.70
CA GLU A 65 14.98 17.63 -3.04
C GLU A 65 15.24 17.81 -1.54
N ASP A 66 15.53 19.02 -1.04
CA ASP A 66 15.63 19.29 0.40
C ASP A 66 14.26 19.23 1.10
N TYR A 67 13.20 19.55 0.36
CA TYR A 67 11.83 19.53 0.85
C TYR A 67 11.17 18.18 0.59
N VAL A 68 11.44 17.59 -0.58
CA VAL A 68 10.81 16.37 -1.08
C VAL A 68 11.86 15.28 -1.31
N GLY A 69 12.82 15.14 -0.40
CA GLY A 69 13.92 14.20 -0.58
C GLY A 69 13.52 12.73 -0.52
N THR A 70 14.30 11.89 -1.18
CA THR A 70 14.14 10.43 -1.25
C THR A 70 13.87 9.80 0.12
N SER A 71 14.65 10.18 1.13
CA SER A 71 14.53 9.64 2.50
C SER A 71 13.18 9.99 3.13
N ARG A 72 12.70 11.22 2.94
CA ARG A 72 11.42 11.68 3.49
C ARG A 72 10.25 10.98 2.82
N VAL A 73 10.30 10.83 1.49
CA VAL A 73 9.24 10.14 0.73
C VAL A 73 9.19 8.66 1.11
N LEU A 74 10.33 7.96 1.11
CA LEU A 74 10.37 6.55 1.52
C LEU A 74 9.96 6.34 2.98
N GLY A 75 10.37 7.24 3.87
CA GLY A 75 9.95 7.22 5.28
C GLY A 75 8.43 7.40 5.44
N PHE A 76 7.83 8.33 4.70
CA PHE A 76 6.38 8.51 4.68
C PHE A 76 5.66 7.29 4.09
N THR A 77 6.16 6.74 2.98
CA THR A 77 5.60 5.52 2.38
C THR A 77 5.65 4.34 3.35
N MET A 78 6.73 4.19 4.12
CA MET A 78 6.83 3.14 5.14
C MET A 78 5.77 3.29 6.22
N LEU A 79 5.50 4.52 6.67
CA LEU A 79 4.43 4.80 7.63
C LEU A 79 3.04 4.44 7.05
N VAL A 80 2.76 4.88 5.83
CA VAL A 80 1.51 4.56 5.12
C VAL A 80 1.35 3.06 4.95
N ALA A 81 2.40 2.36 4.51
CA ALA A 81 2.39 0.92 4.34
C ALA A 81 2.12 0.19 5.66
N ALA A 82 2.68 0.65 6.78
CA ALA A 82 2.40 0.08 8.10
C ALA A 82 0.94 0.29 8.53
N ILE A 83 0.34 1.43 8.21
CA ILE A 83 -1.08 1.69 8.46
C ILE A 83 -1.93 0.75 7.61
N ASP A 84 -1.60 0.58 6.33
CA ASP A 84 -2.33 -0.32 5.42
C ASP A 84 -2.28 -1.78 5.88
N VAL A 85 -1.16 -2.25 6.45
CA VAL A 85 -1.07 -3.58 7.07
C VAL A 85 -2.19 -3.77 8.09
N VAL A 86 -2.35 -2.79 8.98
CA VAL A 86 -3.36 -2.83 10.04
C VAL A 86 -4.76 -2.76 9.46
N LEU A 87 -5.00 -1.85 8.51
CA LEU A 87 -6.31 -1.65 7.88
C LEU A 87 -6.76 -2.89 7.11
N ILE A 88 -5.90 -3.49 6.28
CA ILE A 88 -6.22 -4.69 5.49
C ILE A 88 -6.50 -5.87 6.43
N THR A 89 -5.67 -6.06 7.46
CA THR A 89 -5.84 -7.14 8.43
C THR A 89 -7.15 -7.00 9.19
N ALA A 90 -7.49 -5.78 9.64
CA ALA A 90 -8.73 -5.48 10.33
C ALA A 90 -9.94 -5.68 9.40
N ALA A 91 -9.89 -5.15 8.18
CA ALA A 91 -10.96 -5.30 7.18
C ALA A 91 -11.23 -6.77 6.85
N ALA A 92 -10.19 -7.57 6.60
CA ALA A 92 -10.32 -9.00 6.33
C ALA A 92 -10.96 -9.75 7.51
N THR A 93 -10.56 -9.40 8.73
CA THR A 93 -11.15 -9.97 9.95
C THR A 93 -12.64 -9.62 10.07
N LEU A 94 -13.01 -8.36 9.80
CA LEU A 94 -14.41 -7.92 9.81
C LEU A 94 -15.25 -8.62 8.73
N ILE A 95 -14.70 -8.79 7.53
CA ILE A 95 -15.36 -9.53 6.44
C ILE A 95 -15.65 -10.97 6.87
N ALA A 96 -14.73 -11.64 7.58
CA ALA A 96 -14.97 -12.98 8.10
C ALA A 96 -16.13 -13.03 9.10
N PHE A 97 -16.23 -12.05 10.01
CA PHE A 97 -17.36 -11.93 10.94
C PHE A 97 -18.68 -11.68 10.21
N LEU A 98 -18.70 -10.76 9.25
CA LEU A 98 -19.90 -10.43 8.46
C LEU A 98 -20.36 -11.62 7.60
N TYR A 99 -19.43 -12.38 7.03
CA TYR A 99 -19.73 -13.61 6.31
C TYR A 99 -20.41 -14.62 7.21
N ASN A 100 -19.85 -14.88 8.40
CA ASN A 100 -20.44 -15.83 9.34
C ASN A 100 -21.87 -15.46 9.74
N MET A 101 -22.13 -14.17 9.98
CA MET A 101 -23.47 -13.68 10.28
C MET A 101 -24.43 -13.86 9.09
N SER A 102 -23.98 -13.53 7.89
CA SER A 102 -24.78 -13.69 6.66
C SER A 102 -25.06 -15.16 6.35
N ALA A 103 -24.06 -16.03 6.51
CA ALA A 103 -24.16 -17.47 6.29
C ALA A 103 -25.10 -18.14 7.30
N ALA A 104 -25.12 -17.67 8.56
CA ALA A 104 -26.07 -18.14 9.55
C ALA A 104 -27.53 -17.84 9.18
N LEU A 105 -27.78 -16.75 8.44
CA LEU A 105 -29.12 -16.36 7.99
C LEU A 105 -29.54 -17.02 6.66
N LEU A 106 -28.60 -17.19 5.72
CA LEU A 106 -28.89 -17.57 4.33
C LEU A 106 -28.39 -18.98 3.94
N GLY A 107 -27.73 -19.70 4.85
CA GLY A 107 -27.26 -21.07 4.64
C GLY A 107 -25.88 -21.21 3.98
N GLY A 108 -25.12 -20.12 3.82
CA GLY A 108 -23.74 -20.16 3.34
C GLY A 108 -23.56 -20.46 1.85
N VAL A 109 -22.30 -20.43 1.38
CA VAL A 109 -21.93 -20.60 -0.04
C VAL A 109 -21.75 -22.07 -0.38
N GLU A 110 -22.33 -22.55 -1.48
CA GLU A 110 -22.12 -23.92 -1.95
C GLU A 110 -20.78 -24.05 -2.69
N ILE A 111 -20.00 -25.07 -2.34
CA ILE A 111 -18.71 -25.38 -2.94
C ILE A 111 -18.78 -26.79 -3.55
N THR A 112 -18.39 -26.88 -4.82
CA THR A 112 -18.14 -28.12 -5.54
C THR A 112 -16.64 -28.26 -5.72
N LEU A 113 -16.04 -29.23 -5.04
CA LEU A 113 -14.61 -29.55 -5.19
C LEU A 113 -14.46 -30.47 -6.39
N ALA A 114 -13.62 -30.10 -7.34
CA ALA A 114 -13.10 -31.06 -8.31
C ALA A 114 -11.99 -31.86 -7.62
N GLU A 115 -12.12 -33.18 -7.54
CA GLU A 115 -11.02 -34.06 -7.16
C GLU A 115 -10.03 -34.09 -8.34
N ASP A 116 -8.84 -33.50 -8.16
CA ASP A 116 -7.69 -33.85 -9.00
C ASP A 116 -7.24 -35.25 -8.60
N ASN A 117 -7.30 -36.19 -9.56
CA ASN A 117 -6.86 -37.57 -9.41
C ASN A 117 -5.34 -37.68 -9.56
#